data_AF-A0A965GG98-F1
#
_entry.id   AF-A0A965GG98-F1
#
_cell.length_a   1.000
_cell.length_b   1.000
_cell.length_c   1.000
_cell.angle_alpha   90.00
_cell.angle_beta   90.00
_cell.angle_gamma   90.00
#
_symmetry.space_group_name_H-M   'P 1'
#
loop_
_entity.id
_entity.type
_entity.pdbx_description
1 polymer ?
#
loop_
_entity_poly.entity_id
_entity_poly.type
_entity_poly.pdbx_seq_one_letter_code
_entity_poly.pdbx_strand_id
1 'polypeptide(L)'
;MTRKHDDRDNGDNGKNGKWTDDPWDGPDAWRNSEFETQPLDLRPDSRTVLIALAVVMTVLLSVGATGMWYLRQVNPPDSVTSGKPVATNFTVNLGDSLISISKRLEQEGFIANASVFRWYVDRKGGIDLQPGYFALIKHEHIGNIMKKLNKSPSITFTKVTFPEGFTIKQIAQRIEDKTTR
;
A
#
# COMPACT_ATOMS: atom_id res chain seq x y z
N MET A 1 -81.44 -75.07 -0.45
CA MET A 1 -81.30 -74.09 -1.56
C MET A 1 -79.84 -74.02 -1.96
N THR A 2 -79.60 -74.08 -3.26
CA THR A 2 -78.34 -74.17 -4.01
C THR A 2 -77.43 -72.95 -3.90
N ARG A 3 -76.11 -73.16 -3.85
CA ARG A 3 -75.08 -72.22 -4.34
C ARG A 3 -73.82 -73.00 -4.68
N LYS A 4 -73.78 -73.54 -5.90
CA LYS A 4 -73.03 -73.00 -7.06
C LYS A 4 -71.55 -72.85 -6.73
N HIS A 5 -70.83 -73.92 -7.05
CA HIS A 5 -69.38 -73.99 -7.09
C HIS A 5 -68.94 -73.11 -8.26
N ASP A 6 -68.31 -71.98 -7.97
CA ASP A 6 -67.69 -71.14 -9.00
C ASP A 6 -66.22 -71.59 -9.11
N ASP A 7 -65.93 -72.28 -10.20
CA ASP A 7 -64.58 -72.64 -10.61
C ASP A 7 -63.82 -71.35 -10.97
N ARG A 8 -62.87 -70.96 -10.12
CA ARG A 8 -61.92 -69.90 -10.44
C ARG A 8 -60.78 -70.51 -11.23
N ASP A 9 -60.82 -70.20 -12.53
CA ASP A 9 -59.74 -70.29 -13.49
C ASP A 9 -58.52 -69.50 -12.97
N ASN A 10 -57.56 -70.20 -12.36
CA ASN A 10 -56.28 -69.61 -11.98
C ASN A 10 -55.34 -69.76 -13.17
N GLY A 11 -55.40 -68.78 -14.06
CA GLY A 11 -54.51 -68.64 -15.19
C GLY A 11 -53.04 -68.76 -14.76
N ASP A 12 -52.42 -69.80 -15.30
CA ASP A 12 -50.99 -70.03 -15.46
C ASP A 12 -50.21 -68.71 -15.65
N ASN A 13 -49.54 -68.28 -14.59
CA ASN A 13 -48.42 -67.35 -14.68
C ASN A 13 -47.12 -68.17 -14.64
N GLY A 14 -46.81 -68.79 -15.78
CA GLY A 14 -45.53 -69.40 -16.05
C GLY A 14 -44.39 -68.39 -15.89
N LYS A 15 -43.76 -68.42 -14.72
CA LYS A 15 -42.38 -67.98 -14.49
C LYS A 15 -41.75 -68.86 -13.42
N ASN A 16 -41.41 -70.08 -13.80
CA ASN A 16 -40.59 -71.02 -13.03
C ASN A 16 -39.12 -70.57 -13.07
N GLY A 17 -38.85 -69.29 -12.78
CA GLY A 17 -37.49 -68.81 -12.58
C GLY A 17 -37.08 -69.20 -11.17
N LYS A 18 -36.08 -70.08 -11.02
CA LYS A 18 -35.39 -70.23 -9.74
C LYS A 18 -34.93 -68.83 -9.32
N TRP A 19 -35.43 -68.33 -8.19
CA TRP A 19 -34.84 -67.18 -7.54
C TRP A 19 -33.35 -67.52 -7.35
N THR A 20 -32.49 -66.69 -7.91
CA THR A 20 -31.04 -66.84 -7.76
C THR A 20 -30.72 -66.07 -6.50
N ASP A 21 -30.18 -66.74 -5.49
CA ASP A 21 -29.75 -66.06 -4.27
C ASP A 21 -28.62 -65.09 -4.65
N ASP A 22 -28.93 -63.78 -4.64
CA ASP A 22 -27.93 -62.77 -4.90
C ASP A 22 -26.93 -62.74 -3.72
N PRO A 23 -25.64 -62.43 -3.95
CA PRO A 23 -24.64 -62.35 -2.88
C PRO A 23 -24.99 -61.41 -1.72
N TRP A 24 -26.01 -60.57 -1.90
CA TRP A 24 -26.50 -59.56 -0.97
C TRP A 24 -27.74 -60.02 -0.15
N ASP A 25 -28.26 -61.24 -0.39
CA ASP A 25 -29.46 -61.79 0.27
C ASP A 25 -29.16 -62.72 1.47
N GLY A 26 -27.89 -63.04 1.73
CA GLY A 26 -27.47 -63.91 2.83
C GLY A 26 -27.46 -63.22 4.22
N PRO A 27 -27.56 -63.98 5.33
CA PRO A 27 -27.46 -63.41 6.69
C PRO A 27 -26.12 -62.71 6.96
N ASP A 28 -25.10 -63.02 6.17
CA ASP A 28 -23.76 -62.47 6.19
C ASP A 28 -23.51 -61.38 5.15
N ALA A 29 -24.50 -61.01 4.34
CA ALA A 29 -24.38 -59.92 3.34
C ALA A 29 -23.92 -58.59 3.96
N TRP A 30 -24.23 -58.37 5.23
CA TRP A 30 -23.85 -57.19 6.02
C TRP A 30 -22.48 -57.29 6.69
N ARG A 31 -21.83 -58.46 6.64
CA ARG A 31 -20.60 -58.72 7.40
C ARG A 31 -19.35 -58.18 6.70
N ASN A 32 -19.43 -58.02 5.39
CA ASN A 32 -18.34 -57.61 4.50
C ASN A 32 -18.72 -56.41 3.62
N SER A 33 -19.71 -55.61 4.04
CA SER A 33 -19.83 -54.25 3.53
C SER A 33 -18.63 -53.47 4.06
N GLU A 34 -17.56 -53.43 3.27
CA GLU A 34 -16.55 -52.39 3.38
C GLU A 34 -17.32 -51.08 3.24
N PHE A 35 -17.60 -50.44 4.37
CA PHE A 35 -18.21 -49.13 4.38
C PHE A 35 -17.25 -48.24 3.61
N GLU A 36 -17.60 -47.96 2.37
CA GLU A 36 -16.92 -46.98 1.55
C GLU A 36 -17.02 -45.68 2.37
N THR A 37 -15.93 -45.35 3.06
CA THR A 37 -15.91 -44.18 3.94
C THR A 37 -16.12 -43.02 3.02
N GLN A 38 -17.34 -42.46 3.03
CA GLN A 38 -17.63 -41.27 2.25
C GLN A 38 -16.58 -40.24 2.68
N PRO A 39 -15.73 -39.75 1.77
CA PRO A 39 -14.81 -38.69 2.13
C PRO A 39 -15.65 -37.56 2.70
N LEU A 40 -15.27 -37.05 3.87
CA LEU A 40 -15.93 -35.90 4.49
C LEU A 40 -15.99 -34.80 3.42
N ASP A 41 -17.18 -34.60 2.86
CA ASP A 41 -17.44 -33.58 1.86
C ASP A 41 -17.44 -32.25 2.64
N LEU A 42 -16.25 -31.71 2.88
CA LEU A 42 -16.00 -30.43 3.55
C LEU A 42 -16.41 -29.30 2.61
N ARG A 43 -17.68 -29.27 2.22
CA ARG A 43 -18.27 -28.12 1.56
C ARG A 43 -18.35 -27.03 2.62
N PRO A 44 -17.59 -25.93 2.50
CA PRO A 44 -17.68 -24.86 3.47
C PRO A 44 -19.11 -24.35 3.44
N ASP A 45 -19.77 -24.30 4.61
CA ASP A 45 -21.12 -23.77 4.72
C ASP A 45 -21.18 -22.42 4.02
N SER A 46 -22.18 -22.23 3.16
CA SER A 46 -22.34 -21.01 2.37
C SER A 46 -22.33 -19.76 3.26
N ARG A 47 -22.79 -19.88 4.50
CA ARG A 47 -22.72 -18.84 5.55
C ARG A 47 -21.28 -18.48 5.92
N THR A 48 -20.41 -19.48 6.12
CA THR A 48 -19.00 -19.27 6.43
C THR A 48 -18.26 -18.65 5.25
N VAL A 49 -18.57 -19.07 4.02
CA VAL A 49 -18.03 -18.47 2.79
C VAL A 49 -18.48 -17.01 2.65
N LEU A 50 -19.76 -16.72 2.90
CA LEU A 50 -20.31 -15.36 2.86
C LEU A 50 -19.69 -14.46 3.94
N ILE A 51 -19.50 -14.97 5.15
CA ILE A 51 -18.84 -14.23 6.24
C ILE A 51 -17.37 -13.96 5.87
N ALA A 52 -16.65 -14.97 5.37
CA ALA A 52 -15.27 -14.79 4.94
C ALA A 52 -15.15 -13.75 3.82
N LEU A 53 -16.05 -13.79 2.83
CA LEU A 53 -16.11 -12.80 1.76
C LEU A 53 -16.40 -11.38 2.30
N ALA A 54 -17.33 -11.25 3.25
CA ALA A 54 -17.66 -9.97 3.87
C ALA A 54 -16.50 -9.39 4.67
N VAL A 55 -15.74 -10.23 5.37
CA VAL A 55 -14.52 -9.83 6.09
C VAL A 55 -13.46 -9.35 5.09
N VAL A 56 -13.20 -10.10 4.02
CA VAL A 56 -12.24 -9.70 2.99
C VAL A 56 -12.65 -8.37 2.34
N MET A 57 -13.94 -8.21 2.01
CA MET A 57 -14.47 -6.97 1.44
C MET A 57 -14.32 -5.79 2.40
N THR A 58 -14.55 -6.00 3.69
CA THR A 58 -14.39 -4.97 4.72
C THR A 58 -12.92 -4.56 4.86
N VAL A 59 -11.99 -5.53 4.82
CA VAL A 59 -10.55 -5.25 4.82
C VAL A 59 -10.16 -4.42 3.59
N LEU A 60 -10.61 -4.81 2.39
CA LEU A 60 -10.33 -4.04 1.16
C LEU A 60 -10.89 -2.61 1.21
N LEU A 61 -12.12 -2.45 1.69
CA LEU A 61 -12.74 -1.13 1.86
C LEU A 61 -11.99 -0.28 2.88
N SER A 62 -11.54 -0.87 3.99
CA SER A 62 -10.78 -0.15 5.01
C SER A 62 -9.42 0.32 4.48
N VAL A 63 -8.69 -0.53 3.75
CA VAL A 63 -7.43 -0.13 3.08
C VAL A 63 -7.66 0.99 2.06
N GLY A 64 -8.72 0.89 1.25
CA GLY A 64 -9.09 1.94 0.30
C GLY A 64 -9.49 3.26 0.98
N ALA A 65 -10.26 3.18 2.07
CA ALA A 65 -10.68 4.35 2.83
C ALA A 65 -9.51 5.03 3.54
N THR A 66 -8.61 4.27 4.17
CA THR A 66 -7.39 4.78 4.79
C THR A 66 -6.46 5.38 3.72
N GLY A 67 -6.32 4.75 2.56
CA GLY A 67 -5.56 5.27 1.43
C GLY A 67 -6.12 6.60 0.91
N MET A 68 -7.44 6.69 0.70
CA MET A 68 -8.09 7.93 0.28
C MET A 68 -8.02 9.02 1.35
N TRP A 69 -8.19 8.68 2.62
CA TRP A 69 -8.05 9.62 3.74
C TRP A 69 -6.62 10.16 3.83
N TYR A 70 -5.62 9.28 3.70
CA TYR A 70 -4.21 9.67 3.65
C TYR A 70 -3.91 10.59 2.46
N LEU A 71 -4.43 10.29 1.28
CA LEU A 71 -4.29 11.15 0.10
C LEU A 71 -4.93 12.54 0.27
N ARG A 72 -6.06 12.63 1.00
CA ARG A 72 -6.69 13.90 1.38
C ARG A 72 -5.87 14.68 2.41
N GLN A 73 -5.19 14.00 3.34
CA GLN A 73 -4.33 14.65 4.32
C GLN A 73 -3.06 15.22 3.65
N VAL A 74 -2.53 14.53 2.64
CA VAL A 74 -1.36 14.98 1.87
C VAL A 74 -1.73 16.06 0.85
N ASN A 75 -2.97 16.08 0.35
CA ASN A 75 -3.50 17.10 -0.56
C ASN A 75 -4.78 17.74 0.01
N PRO A 76 -4.67 18.73 0.91
CA PRO A 76 -5.85 19.46 1.41
C PRO A 76 -6.62 20.12 0.23
N PRO A 77 -7.96 20.00 0.15
CA PRO A 77 -8.75 20.49 -1.00
C PRO A 77 -8.85 22.02 -1.17
N ASP A 78 -8.16 22.80 -0.36
CA ASP A 78 -8.47 24.22 -0.13
C ASP A 78 -7.26 25.16 -0.25
N SER A 79 -6.23 24.79 -1.03
CA SER A 79 -5.35 25.79 -1.62
C SER A 79 -5.71 26.00 -3.09
N VAL A 80 -6.55 27.00 -3.31
CA VAL A 80 -6.71 27.70 -4.59
C VAL A 80 -5.35 28.17 -5.07
N THR A 81 -4.60 27.31 -5.77
CA THR A 81 -3.58 27.67 -6.75
C THR A 81 -3.37 26.43 -7.61
N SER A 82 -4.14 26.34 -8.68
CA SER A 82 -3.62 25.72 -9.89
C SER A 82 -2.24 26.33 -10.18
N GLY A 83 -1.21 25.50 -10.27
CA GLY A 83 0.01 25.90 -10.98
C GLY A 83 1.30 25.74 -10.19
N LYS A 84 1.95 24.62 -10.48
CA LYS A 84 3.39 24.36 -10.31
C LYS A 84 3.84 24.16 -8.85
N PRO A 85 4.72 23.17 -8.60
CA PRO A 85 5.37 23.05 -7.31
C PRO A 85 6.17 24.34 -7.04
N VAL A 86 5.70 25.15 -6.09
CA VAL A 86 6.38 26.39 -5.70
C VAL A 86 7.63 26.02 -4.90
N ALA A 87 8.80 26.26 -5.49
CA ALA A 87 10.07 26.11 -4.80
C ALA A 87 10.16 27.18 -3.71
N THR A 88 10.32 26.74 -2.46
CA THR A 88 10.49 27.58 -1.27
C THR A 88 11.96 27.55 -0.85
N ASN A 89 12.45 28.68 -0.34
CA ASN A 89 13.84 28.84 0.05
C ASN A 89 14.07 28.18 1.42
N PHE A 90 14.97 27.21 1.48
CA PHE A 90 15.42 26.56 2.71
C PHE A 90 16.88 26.94 2.98
N THR A 91 17.18 27.36 4.21
CA THR A 91 18.53 27.79 4.60
C THR A 91 19.21 26.69 5.42
N VAL A 92 20.44 26.33 5.05
CA VAL A 92 21.33 25.45 5.83
C VAL A 92 22.44 26.30 6.43
N ASN A 93 22.59 26.29 7.75
CA ASN A 93 23.61 27.07 8.44
C ASN A 93 24.93 26.30 8.52
N LEU A 94 26.02 27.04 8.73
CA LEU A 94 27.33 26.43 8.99
C LEU A 94 27.29 25.68 10.33
N GLY A 95 27.66 24.39 10.31
CA GLY A 95 27.62 23.52 11.49
C GLY A 95 26.27 22.87 11.78
N ASP A 96 25.28 23.05 10.90
CA ASP A 96 24.03 22.31 11.01
C ASP A 96 24.28 20.81 10.85
N SER A 97 23.74 20.02 11.77
CA SER A 97 23.81 18.56 11.71
C SER A 97 22.67 18.02 10.86
N LEU A 98 22.84 16.81 10.31
CA LEU A 98 21.74 16.11 9.63
C LEU A 98 20.48 16.00 10.51
N ILE A 99 20.66 15.93 11.83
CA ILE A 99 19.58 15.90 12.82
C ILE A 99 18.80 17.21 12.84
N SER A 100 19.48 18.36 12.97
CA SER A 100 18.83 19.66 13.02
C SER A 100 18.14 19.99 11.70
N ILE A 101 18.79 19.69 10.57
CA ILE A 101 18.24 19.90 9.23
C ILE A 101 17.00 19.06 9.01
N SER A 102 17.06 17.75 9.29
CA SER A 102 15.91 16.87 9.09
C SER A 102 14.70 17.32 9.91
N LYS A 103 14.90 17.74 11.17
CA LYS A 103 13.82 18.27 12.01
C LYS A 103 13.24 19.58 11.44
N ARG A 104 14.09 20.48 10.94
CA ARG A 104 13.63 21.73 10.32
C ARG A 104 12.89 21.49 9.01
N LEU A 105 13.37 20.56 8.18
CA LEU A 105 12.68 20.15 6.95
C LEU A 105 11.28 19.61 7.24
N GLU A 106 11.11 18.88 8.34
CA GLU A 106 9.81 18.39 8.80
C GLU A 106 8.93 19.54 9.30
N GLN A 107 9.46 20.42 10.15
CA GLN A 107 8.74 21.58 10.69
C GLN A 107 8.27 22.56 9.60
N GLU A 108 9.08 22.77 8.57
CA GLU A 108 8.76 23.65 7.44
C GLU A 108 7.87 22.95 6.37
N GLY A 109 7.59 21.66 6.54
CA GLY A 109 6.70 20.86 5.67
C GLY A 109 7.34 20.41 4.35
N PHE A 110 8.67 20.37 4.28
CA PHE A 110 9.38 19.83 3.12
C PHE A 110 9.36 18.30 3.10
N ILE A 111 9.47 17.67 4.27
CA ILE A 111 9.40 16.22 4.43
C ILE A 111 8.31 15.84 5.43
N ALA A 112 7.77 14.63 5.30
CA ALA A 112 6.74 14.13 6.21
C ALA A 112 7.29 13.68 7.57
N ASN A 113 8.53 13.20 7.63
CA ASN A 113 9.13 12.68 8.86
C ASN A 113 10.66 12.80 8.84
N ALA A 114 11.23 13.41 9.88
CA ALA A 114 12.68 13.60 10.00
C ALA A 114 13.46 12.28 10.14
N SER A 115 12.92 11.30 10.86
CA SER A 115 13.57 10.00 11.10
C SER A 115 13.69 9.19 9.81
N VAL A 116 12.62 9.19 9.00
CA VAL A 116 12.60 8.51 7.69
C VAL A 116 13.64 9.11 6.75
N PHE A 117 13.75 10.44 6.71
CA PHE A 117 14.76 11.12 5.89
C PHE A 117 16.19 10.76 6.32
N ARG A 118 16.47 10.75 7.62
CA ARG A 118 17.80 10.38 8.15
C ARG A 118 18.16 8.95 7.80
N TRP A 119 17.24 8.01 8.00
CA TRP A 119 17.44 6.61 7.62
C TRP A 119 17.69 6.46 6.11
N TYR A 120 16.96 7.22 5.28
CA TYR A 120 17.15 7.21 3.84
C TYR A 120 18.53 7.71 3.42
N VAL A 121 18.98 8.81 4.02
CA VAL A 121 20.31 9.40 3.79
C VAL A 121 21.42 8.43 4.19
N ASP A 122 21.31 7.82 5.37
CA ASP A 122 22.27 6.83 5.87
C ASP A 122 22.39 5.63 4.91
N ARG A 123 21.24 5.10 4.46
CA ARG A 123 21.20 4.00 3.50
C ARG A 123 21.76 4.34 2.12
N LYS A 124 21.82 5.63 1.77
CA LYS A 124 22.39 6.12 0.51
C LYS A 124 23.87 6.52 0.61
N GLY A 125 24.52 6.25 1.74
CA GLY A 125 25.95 6.52 1.95
C GLY A 125 26.24 7.90 2.54
N GLY A 126 25.24 8.54 3.13
CA GLY A 126 25.35 9.87 3.74
C GLY A 126 25.09 11.01 2.75
N ILE A 127 25.25 12.23 3.25
CA ILE A 127 25.08 13.46 2.50
C ILE A 127 26.15 14.45 2.93
N ASP A 128 26.78 15.11 1.97
CA ASP A 128 27.66 16.24 2.25
C ASP A 128 26.83 17.51 2.29
N LEU A 129 26.64 18.06 3.49
CA LEU A 129 25.76 19.21 3.71
C LEU A 129 26.58 20.49 3.58
N GLN A 130 26.36 21.19 2.47
CA GLN A 130 26.95 22.49 2.25
C GLN A 130 26.06 23.60 2.84
N PRO A 131 26.60 24.53 3.62
CA PRO A 131 25.84 25.68 4.10
C PRO A 131 25.44 26.57 2.92
N GLY A 132 24.20 27.06 2.93
CA GLY A 132 23.67 27.87 1.84
C GLY A 132 22.15 27.85 1.73
N TYR A 133 21.66 28.44 0.64
CA TYR A 133 20.23 28.49 0.33
C TYR A 133 19.88 27.46 -0.74
N PHE A 134 18.82 26.70 -0.49
CA PHE A 134 18.33 25.63 -1.34
C PHE A 134 16.89 25.91 -1.74
N ALA A 135 16.58 25.73 -3.02
CA ALA A 135 15.22 25.83 -3.52
C ALA A 135 14.56 24.44 -3.42
N LEU A 136 13.74 24.22 -2.39
CA LEU A 136 13.08 22.95 -2.13
C LEU A 136 11.58 23.04 -2.41
N ILE A 137 10.99 21.95 -2.89
CA ILE A 137 9.55 21.88 -3.11
C ILE A 137 8.92 21.14 -1.93
N LYS A 138 7.84 21.67 -1.37
CA LYS A 138 7.09 21.01 -0.30
C LYS A 138 6.45 19.73 -0.82
N HIS A 139 6.43 18.67 0.00
CA HIS A 139 5.91 17.36 -0.37
C HIS A 139 6.61 16.72 -1.60
N GLU A 140 7.81 17.17 -1.94
CA GLU A 140 8.61 16.53 -2.99
C GLU A 140 9.15 15.17 -2.49
N HIS A 141 9.43 14.27 -3.43
CA HIS A 141 10.04 12.98 -3.10
C HIS A 141 11.36 13.16 -2.33
N ILE A 142 11.54 12.40 -1.25
CA ILE A 142 12.70 12.48 -0.34
C ILE A 142 14.05 12.38 -1.09
N GLY A 143 14.10 11.54 -2.12
CA GLY A 143 15.30 11.39 -2.96
C GLY A 143 15.64 12.65 -3.76
N ASN A 144 14.64 13.43 -4.18
CA ASN A 144 14.88 14.69 -4.89
C ASN A 144 15.39 15.78 -3.93
N ILE A 145 14.80 15.85 -2.73
CA ILE A 145 15.24 16.77 -1.68
C ILE A 145 16.69 16.45 -1.29
N MET A 146 17.01 15.18 -1.06
CA MET A 146 18.38 14.72 -0.79
C MET A 146 19.33 15.12 -1.93
N LYS A 147 18.94 14.88 -3.19
CA LYS A 147 19.77 15.24 -4.35
C LYS A 147 20.01 16.75 -4.46
N LYS A 148 19.02 17.57 -4.13
CA LYS A 148 19.14 19.04 -4.11
C LYS A 148 20.06 19.52 -2.98
N LEU A 149 19.96 18.92 -1.80
CA LEU A 149 20.82 19.23 -0.66
C LEU A 149 22.27 18.75 -0.85
N ASN A 150 22.47 17.64 -1.58
CA ASN A 150 23.79 17.09 -1.88
C ASN A 150 24.49 17.78 -3.07
N LYS A 151 23.75 18.59 -3.84
CA LYS A 151 24.32 19.41 -4.90
C LYS A 151 24.71 20.76 -4.29
N SER A 152 25.86 21.32 -4.68
CA SER A 152 26.27 22.66 -4.23
C SER A 152 25.10 23.67 -4.34
N PRO A 153 24.95 24.56 -3.35
CA PRO A 153 23.77 25.40 -3.19
C PRO A 153 23.45 26.16 -4.48
N SER A 154 22.16 26.22 -4.79
CA SER A 154 21.67 26.75 -6.08
C SER A 154 21.89 28.26 -6.23
N ILE A 155 22.22 28.95 -5.13
CA ILE A 155 22.41 30.39 -5.08
C ILE A 155 23.58 30.69 -4.14
N THR A 156 24.77 30.93 -4.70
CA THR A 156 25.92 31.45 -3.95
C THR A 156 25.73 32.95 -3.78
N PHE A 157 25.38 33.41 -2.59
CA PHE A 157 25.44 34.84 -2.27
C PHE A 157 26.85 35.20 -1.81
N THR A 158 27.54 36.04 -2.58
CA THR A 158 28.80 36.66 -2.15
C THR A 158 28.49 37.87 -1.28
N LYS A 159 28.79 37.79 0.02
CA LYS A 159 28.65 38.95 0.92
C LYS A 159 29.68 40.01 0.54
N VAL A 160 29.24 41.11 -0.06
CA VAL A 160 30.07 42.28 -0.35
C VAL A 160 29.77 43.34 0.70
N THR A 161 30.78 43.71 1.51
CA THR A 161 30.67 44.79 2.49
C THR A 161 31.08 46.10 1.82
N PHE A 162 30.22 47.11 1.95
CA PHE A 162 30.46 48.47 1.47
C PHE A 162 30.62 49.40 2.69
N PRO A 163 31.81 49.98 2.92
CA PRO A 163 31.94 51.03 3.92
C PRO A 163 31.21 52.29 3.48
N GLU A 164 30.82 53.10 4.46
CA GLU A 164 30.18 54.38 4.25
C GLU A 164 31.09 55.31 3.42
N GLY A 165 30.52 56.02 2.44
CA GLY A 165 31.27 56.88 1.51
C GLY A 165 31.66 56.23 0.17
N PHE A 166 31.27 54.98 -0.08
CA PHE A 166 31.46 54.36 -1.40
C PHE A 166 30.62 55.05 -2.48
N THR A 167 31.26 55.46 -3.57
CA THR A 167 30.60 55.98 -4.77
C THR A 167 30.04 54.83 -5.63
N ILE A 168 29.05 55.11 -6.48
CA ILE A 168 28.41 54.11 -7.36
C ILE A 168 29.45 53.37 -8.23
N LYS A 169 30.48 54.06 -8.72
CA LYS A 169 31.57 53.45 -9.50
C LYS A 169 32.38 52.45 -8.68
N GLN A 170 32.70 52.77 -7.43
CA GLN A 170 33.45 51.89 -6.54
C GLN A 170 32.63 50.66 -6.13
N ILE A 171 31.31 50.81 -5.99
CA ILE A 171 30.38 49.70 -5.75
C ILE A 171 30.40 48.74 -6.95
N ALA A 172 30.26 49.26 -8.18
CA ALA A 172 30.27 48.46 -9.40
C ALA A 172 31.58 47.68 -9.55
N GLN A 173 32.74 48.34 -9.38
CA GLN A 173 34.05 47.70 -9.45
C GLN A 173 34.23 46.62 -8.38
N ARG A 174 33.77 46.89 -7.15
CA ARG A 174 33.83 45.94 -6.03
C ARG A 174 32.96 44.70 -6.28
N ILE A 175 31.83 44.85 -6.96
CA ILE A 175 30.98 43.73 -7.37
C ILE A 175 31.66 42.94 -8.48
N GLU A 176 32.19 43.60 -9.50
CA GLU A 176 32.89 42.96 -10.62
C GLU A 176 34.07 42.09 -10.14
N ASP A 177 34.95 42.64 -9.29
CA ASP A 177 36.07 41.91 -8.67
C ASP A 177 35.64 40.67 -7.86
N LYS A 178 34.42 40.68 -7.32
CA LYS A 178 33.89 39.63 -6.45
C LYS A 178 33.00 38.61 -7.18
N THR A 179 32.62 38.89 -8.42
CA THR A 179 31.69 38.05 -9.20
C THR A 179 32.35 37.43 -10.44
N THR A 180 33.40 38.03 -10.99
CA THR A 180 34.10 37.56 -12.21
C THR A 180 35.21 36.53 -11.91
N ARG A 181 34.90 35.45 -11.20
CA ARG A 181 35.86 34.34 -10.99
C ARG A 181 35.28 32.99 -11.34
#